data_AF-A0A0X8XVU5-F1
#
_entry.id   AF-A0A0X8XVU5-F1
#
_cell.length_a   1.000
_cell.length_b   1.000
_cell.length_c   1.000
_cell.angle_alpha   90.00
_cell.angle_beta   90.00
_cell.angle_gamma   90.00
#
_symmetry.space_group_name_H-M   'P 1'
#
loop_
_entity.id
_entity.type
_entity.pdbx_description
1 polymer ?
#
loop_
_entity_poly.entity_id
_entity_poly.type
_entity_poly.pdbx_seq_one_letter_code
_entity_poly.pdbx_strand_id
1 'polypeptide(L)'
;MDTTEHSEHSEASSADQHTDHLVYAMPPKKSAYRRWYGAQHPNVQMVLSQLWMPVFMLIMFILCYVAPFQHAAPRDAPIGVVGTVEETRTLQAAADRGEPGAIAFENLPDYATATRQVSDGDLAAAYDVDSHTLITASALQAQAANIIPKIVTPVLPALEQDETPTVDDLAPLPAHDIGMTPMYLMIAWCISGYLAAMFVGLMGGPLGRRVRFSIIACTAVLLSFLSALLVDPILGAITGHFWALWGLGFIWAFAIGAAVNGVSYFVGRFVAVPAMLMCIFLSMPASGGALPIWMMPRFFEWISRGVVGNGITEMLKKLVYGVGPGYTHGWILIACYILAGVLLSLVGKPFRERRLIRRILRGRTTMFQDAQKAAGRHGAVEQKKVLAAHGLEIRESDGAVMRIPAEAHHHGLREKVDEVATHIDEAASEKAQHHGGAVVSADGTLLKDAPVTGLEATQGDFEDLRSQTRRDNDG
;
A
#
# COMPACT_ATOMS: atom_id res chain seq x y z
N MET A 1 -25.33 -17.42 86.58
CA MET A 1 -26.44 -17.52 85.62
C MET A 1 -26.33 -16.28 84.74
N ASP A 2 -25.38 -16.22 83.83
CA ASP A 2 -25.20 -16.91 82.55
C ASP A 2 -25.47 -15.91 81.41
N THR A 3 -24.67 -16.00 80.35
CA THR A 3 -24.73 -15.30 79.05
C THR A 3 -24.40 -13.79 79.02
N THR A 4 -23.17 -13.35 78.68
CA THR A 4 -22.51 -13.18 77.35
C THR A 4 -23.07 -12.06 76.47
N GLU A 5 -22.28 -10.99 76.26
CA GLU A 5 -21.86 -10.58 74.91
C GLU A 5 -20.64 -9.65 74.98
N HIS A 6 -19.53 -10.17 74.45
CA HIS A 6 -18.23 -9.52 74.27
C HIS A 6 -18.18 -8.93 72.85
N SER A 7 -17.71 -7.69 72.75
CA SER A 7 -16.71 -7.22 71.78
C SER A 7 -16.58 -8.00 70.46
N GLU A 8 -17.17 -7.49 69.38
CA GLU A 8 -16.71 -7.72 68.00
C GLU A 8 -16.56 -6.38 67.25
N HIS A 9 -15.52 -5.64 67.64
CA HIS A 9 -14.80 -4.78 66.70
C HIS A 9 -13.59 -5.56 66.22
N SER A 10 -13.63 -6.12 65.01
CA SER A 10 -12.49 -6.39 64.12
C SER A 10 -12.78 -7.59 63.21
N GLU A 11 -13.42 -7.36 62.05
CA GLU A 11 -13.21 -8.18 60.83
C GLU A 11 -13.96 -7.64 59.60
N ALA A 12 -13.89 -6.33 59.35
CA ALA A 12 -14.40 -5.72 58.11
C ALA A 12 -13.32 -4.90 57.39
N SER A 13 -12.08 -5.38 57.37
CA SER A 13 -10.97 -4.69 56.71
C SER A 13 -9.97 -5.68 56.11
N SER A 14 -10.38 -6.44 55.10
CA SER A 14 -9.41 -7.13 54.23
C SER A 14 -9.90 -7.39 52.80
N ALA A 15 -11.16 -7.12 52.45
CA ALA A 15 -11.67 -7.41 51.11
C ALA A 15 -11.63 -6.23 50.11
N ASP A 16 -11.39 -4.99 50.57
CA ASP A 16 -11.61 -3.79 49.74
C ASP A 16 -10.32 -3.07 49.29
N GLN A 17 -9.15 -3.69 49.46
CA GLN A 17 -7.85 -3.06 49.20
C GLN A 17 -7.11 -3.56 47.94
N HIS A 18 -7.75 -4.31 47.05
CA HIS A 18 -7.12 -4.79 45.80
C HIS A 18 -7.76 -4.30 44.50
N THR A 19 -8.79 -3.45 44.59
CA THR A 19 -9.58 -2.98 43.44
C THR A 19 -9.26 -1.55 43.01
N ASP A 20 -8.28 -0.88 43.62
CA ASP A 20 -7.99 0.55 43.41
C ASP A 20 -7.15 0.86 42.14
N HIS A 21 -6.88 -0.14 41.30
CA HIS A 21 -5.99 0.00 40.13
C HIS A 21 -6.59 -0.49 38.80
N LEU A 22 -7.85 -0.93 38.77
CA LEU A 22 -8.49 -1.47 37.56
C LEU A 22 -9.21 -0.39 36.75
N VAL A 23 -8.47 0.28 35.86
CA VAL A 23 -9.04 1.18 34.84
C VAL A 23 -9.56 0.34 33.67
N TYR A 24 -10.65 -0.40 33.87
CA TYR A 24 -11.30 -1.20 32.81
C TYR A 24 -12.72 -0.71 32.54
N ALA A 25 -12.98 -0.21 31.32
CA ALA A 25 -14.34 0.02 30.86
C ALA A 25 -14.92 -1.27 30.24
N MET A 26 -16.16 -1.64 30.61
CA MET A 26 -16.85 -2.78 30.01
C MET A 26 -16.88 -2.68 28.47
N PRO A 27 -16.71 -3.82 27.76
CA PRO A 27 -16.70 -3.81 26.31
C PRO A 27 -18.04 -3.27 25.78
N PRO A 28 -18.02 -2.39 24.76
CA PRO A 28 -19.24 -1.79 24.23
C PRO A 28 -20.16 -2.85 23.59
N LYS A 29 -21.48 -2.64 23.67
CA LYS A 29 -22.48 -3.49 23.01
C LYS A 29 -22.15 -3.65 21.52
N LYS A 30 -22.12 -4.90 21.03
CA LYS A 30 -21.83 -5.23 19.63
C LYS A 30 -23.00 -4.79 18.74
N SER A 31 -22.71 -4.21 17.57
CA SER A 31 -23.72 -3.86 16.57
C SER A 31 -24.37 -5.10 15.96
N ALA A 32 -25.55 -4.95 15.33
CA ALA A 32 -26.24 -6.04 14.64
C ALA A 32 -25.34 -6.71 13.59
N TYR A 33 -24.62 -5.92 12.78
CA TYR A 33 -23.64 -6.41 11.82
C TYR A 33 -22.52 -7.22 12.48
N ARG A 34 -21.96 -6.73 13.60
CA ARG A 34 -20.87 -7.43 14.30
C ARG A 34 -21.33 -8.76 14.93
N ARG A 35 -22.60 -8.86 15.32
CA ARG A 35 -23.20 -10.13 15.78
C ARG A 35 -23.34 -11.12 14.62
N TRP A 36 -23.92 -10.69 13.49
CA TRP A 36 -24.03 -11.52 12.29
C TRP A 36 -22.66 -12.00 11.79
N TYR A 37 -21.68 -11.10 11.69
CA TYR A 37 -20.32 -11.41 11.27
C TYR A 37 -19.66 -12.40 12.23
N GLY A 38 -19.83 -12.20 13.55
CA GLY A 38 -19.29 -13.09 14.58
C GLY A 38 -19.94 -14.48 14.62
N ALA A 39 -21.13 -14.65 14.03
CA ALA A 39 -21.80 -15.94 13.91
C ALA A 39 -21.26 -16.80 12.74
N GLN A 40 -20.54 -16.19 11.79
CA GLN A 40 -19.96 -16.91 10.66
C GLN A 40 -18.76 -17.76 11.09
N HIS A 41 -18.44 -18.80 10.30
CA HIS A 41 -17.22 -19.60 10.51
C HIS A 41 -15.96 -18.70 10.50
N PRO A 42 -14.96 -18.91 11.38
CA PRO A 42 -13.81 -18.02 11.51
C PRO A 42 -13.03 -17.80 10.21
N ASN A 43 -12.90 -18.83 9.37
CA ASN A 43 -12.24 -18.71 8.07
C ASN A 43 -13.04 -17.79 7.12
N VAL A 44 -14.37 -17.83 7.16
CA VAL A 44 -15.24 -16.94 6.39
C VAL A 44 -15.10 -15.49 6.88
N GLN A 45 -15.00 -15.29 8.19
CA GLN A 45 -14.71 -13.97 8.76
C GLN A 45 -13.40 -13.40 8.20
N MET A 46 -12.33 -14.20 8.19
CA MET A 46 -11.02 -13.78 7.64
C MET A 46 -11.12 -13.40 6.16
N VAL A 47 -11.78 -14.21 5.33
CA VAL A 47 -11.97 -13.93 3.89
C VAL A 47 -12.78 -12.65 3.68
N LEU A 48 -13.94 -12.51 4.33
CA LEU A 48 -14.78 -11.31 4.26
C LEU A 48 -14.01 -10.04 4.67
N SER A 49 -13.10 -10.16 5.64
CA SER A 49 -12.27 -9.05 6.11
C SER A 49 -11.19 -8.60 5.13
N GLN A 50 -10.98 -9.37 4.04
CA GLN A 50 -9.97 -9.12 3.01
C GLN A 50 -10.60 -8.79 1.63
N LEU A 51 -11.88 -9.12 1.41
CA LEU A 51 -12.61 -8.82 0.16
C LEU A 51 -12.68 -7.33 -0.19
N TRP A 52 -12.41 -6.43 0.75
CA TRP A 52 -12.28 -5.00 0.43
C TRP A 52 -11.14 -4.72 -0.56
N MET A 53 -10.07 -5.54 -0.56
CA MET A 53 -8.89 -5.35 -1.40
C MET A 53 -9.20 -5.51 -2.90
N PRO A 54 -9.79 -6.62 -3.39
CA PRO A 54 -10.14 -6.73 -4.81
C PRO A 54 -11.18 -5.70 -5.25
N VAL A 55 -12.16 -5.36 -4.40
CA VAL A 55 -13.14 -4.30 -4.70
C VAL A 55 -12.45 -2.95 -4.86
N PHE A 56 -11.54 -2.61 -3.94
CA PHE A 56 -10.74 -1.39 -4.03
C PHE A 56 -9.90 -1.37 -5.30
N MET A 57 -9.21 -2.47 -5.63
CA MET A 57 -8.39 -2.56 -6.84
C MET A 57 -9.22 -2.36 -8.10
N LEU A 58 -10.39 -3.01 -8.21
CA LEU A 58 -11.28 -2.86 -9.36
C LEU A 58 -11.71 -1.40 -9.55
N ILE A 59 -12.18 -0.74 -8.49
CA ILE A 59 -12.63 0.66 -8.55
C ILE A 59 -11.46 1.57 -8.93
N MET A 60 -10.29 1.40 -8.31
CA MET A 60 -9.13 2.26 -8.58
C MET A 60 -8.54 2.04 -9.97
N PHE A 61 -8.52 0.83 -10.51
CA PHE A 61 -8.11 0.59 -11.90
C PHE A 61 -9.04 1.31 -12.87
N ILE A 62 -10.35 1.22 -12.70
CA ILE A 62 -11.30 1.92 -13.57
C ILE A 62 -11.11 3.44 -13.46
N LEU A 63 -11.06 3.97 -12.24
CA LEU A 63 -10.96 5.42 -12.03
C LEU A 63 -9.60 6.02 -12.42
N CYS A 64 -8.50 5.31 -12.18
CA CYS A 64 -7.15 5.84 -12.40
C CYS A 64 -6.55 5.41 -13.73
N TYR A 65 -7.13 4.45 -14.45
CA TYR A 65 -6.63 4.05 -15.76
C TYR A 65 -7.66 4.38 -16.83
N VAL A 66 -8.87 3.79 -16.76
CA VAL A 66 -9.87 4.00 -17.81
C VAL A 66 -10.26 5.47 -17.95
N ALA A 67 -10.56 6.15 -16.84
CA ALA A 67 -11.00 7.55 -16.90
C ALA A 67 -9.94 8.51 -17.49
N PRO A 68 -8.68 8.56 -17.02
CA PRO A 68 -7.68 9.48 -17.58
C PRO A 68 -7.29 9.14 -19.02
N PHE A 69 -7.14 7.86 -19.37
CA PHE A 69 -6.72 7.49 -20.73
C PHE A 69 -7.84 7.70 -21.77
N GLN A 70 -9.11 7.52 -21.40
CA GLN A 70 -10.24 7.82 -22.31
C GLN A 70 -10.48 9.31 -22.51
N HIS A 71 -10.15 10.13 -21.52
CA HIS A 71 -10.29 11.60 -21.59
C HIS A 71 -8.96 12.29 -21.89
N ALA A 72 -7.98 11.52 -22.38
CA ALA A 72 -6.71 12.05 -22.83
C ALA A 72 -6.92 12.80 -24.15
N ALA A 73 -6.62 14.09 -24.14
CA ALA A 73 -6.75 14.96 -25.30
C ALA A 73 -5.64 16.01 -25.24
N PRO A 74 -5.12 16.50 -26.38
CA PRO A 74 -4.22 17.64 -26.38
C PRO A 74 -4.82 18.81 -25.61
N ARG A 75 -4.10 19.33 -24.62
CA ARG A 75 -4.48 20.52 -23.86
C ARG A 75 -3.25 21.40 -23.73
N ASP A 76 -3.30 22.56 -24.36
CA ASP A 76 -2.23 23.56 -24.34
C ASP A 76 -0.85 22.92 -24.63
N ALA A 77 -0.79 22.04 -25.64
CA ALA A 77 0.44 21.36 -26.00
C ALA A 77 1.51 22.40 -26.36
N PRO A 78 2.65 22.44 -25.63
CA PRO A 78 3.64 23.50 -25.82
C PRO A 78 4.45 23.24 -27.10
N ILE A 79 4.24 24.07 -28.12
CA ILE A 79 4.92 23.94 -29.42
C ILE A 79 5.65 25.25 -29.74
N GLY A 80 6.96 25.17 -29.93
CA GLY A 80 7.75 26.32 -30.35
C GLY A 80 7.55 26.64 -31.84
N VAL A 81 7.65 27.91 -32.22
CA VAL A 81 7.67 28.35 -33.62
C VAL A 81 8.91 29.20 -33.84
N VAL A 82 9.86 28.70 -34.63
CA VAL A 82 11.02 29.47 -35.09
C VAL A 82 10.57 30.22 -36.34
N GLY A 83 10.42 31.53 -36.20
CA GLY A 83 9.85 32.41 -37.22
C GLY A 83 9.46 33.76 -36.62
N THR A 84 8.65 34.53 -37.34
CA THR A 84 8.17 35.81 -36.86
C THR A 84 7.04 35.66 -35.83
N VAL A 85 6.88 36.68 -34.98
CA VAL A 85 5.77 36.75 -34.02
C VAL A 85 4.40 36.75 -34.73
N GLU A 86 4.34 37.30 -35.94
CA GLU A 86 3.13 37.34 -36.76
C GLU A 86 2.76 35.96 -37.31
N GLU A 87 3.73 35.19 -37.79
CA GLU A 87 3.54 33.78 -38.18
C GLU A 87 3.04 32.94 -37.01
N THR A 88 3.67 33.09 -35.85
CA THR A 88 3.28 32.38 -34.62
C THR A 88 1.83 32.70 -34.24
N ARG A 89 1.42 33.97 -34.31
CA ARG A 89 0.05 34.40 -34.04
C ARG A 89 -0.94 33.84 -35.07
N THR A 90 -0.55 33.79 -36.34
CA THR A 90 -1.37 33.23 -37.42
C THR A 90 -1.61 31.73 -37.22
N LEU A 91 -0.56 30.98 -36.87
CA LEU A 91 -0.67 29.56 -36.50
C LEU A 91 -1.55 29.37 -35.26
N GLN A 92 -1.39 30.18 -34.20
CA GLN A 92 -2.25 30.12 -33.02
C GLN A 92 -3.73 30.37 -33.37
N ALA A 93 -4.02 31.39 -34.18
CA ALA A 93 -5.38 31.68 -34.59
C ALA A 93 -6.00 30.56 -35.44
N ALA A 94 -5.19 29.87 -36.26
CA ALA A 94 -5.63 28.71 -37.01
C ALA A 94 -5.87 27.49 -36.12
N ALA A 95 -4.99 27.22 -35.14
CA ALA A 95 -5.18 26.17 -34.15
C ALA A 95 -6.43 26.40 -33.29
N ASP A 96 -6.64 27.63 -32.81
CA ASP A 96 -7.81 28.01 -32.00
C ASP A 96 -9.12 27.86 -32.76
N ARG A 97 -9.12 28.00 -34.10
CA ARG A 97 -10.30 27.76 -34.94
C ARG A 97 -10.60 26.28 -35.14
N GLY A 98 -9.57 25.45 -35.24
CA GLY A 98 -9.71 24.00 -35.42
C GLY A 98 -10.09 23.28 -34.14
N GLU A 99 -9.28 23.44 -33.10
CA GLU A 99 -9.46 22.81 -31.79
C GLU A 99 -8.98 23.77 -30.68
N PRO A 100 -9.90 24.58 -30.10
CA PRO A 100 -9.55 25.56 -29.08
C PRO A 100 -8.84 24.95 -27.88
N GLY A 101 -7.65 25.48 -27.54
CA GLY A 101 -6.88 25.04 -26.38
C GLY A 101 -6.19 23.67 -26.54
N ALA A 102 -6.07 23.15 -27.76
CA ALA A 102 -5.30 21.93 -28.02
C ALA A 102 -3.78 22.20 -28.07
N ILE A 103 -3.39 23.32 -28.68
CA ILE A 103 -1.99 23.71 -28.94
C ILE A 103 -1.76 25.12 -28.37
N ALA A 104 -0.61 25.29 -27.71
CA ALA A 104 -0.08 26.58 -27.31
C ALA A 104 1.23 26.83 -28.06
N PHE A 105 1.17 27.69 -29.08
CA PHE A 105 2.36 28.11 -29.82
C PHE A 105 3.13 29.20 -29.09
N GLU A 106 4.44 29.04 -29.00
CA GLU A 106 5.37 30.04 -28.44
C GLU A 106 6.38 30.44 -29.51
N ASN A 107 6.60 31.75 -29.68
CA ASN A 107 7.61 32.24 -30.62
C ASN A 107 9.02 32.02 -30.06
N LEU A 108 9.90 31.44 -30.87
CA LEU A 108 11.29 31.19 -30.53
C LEU A 108 12.21 32.01 -31.43
N PRO A 109 13.35 32.51 -30.89
CA PRO A 109 14.24 33.38 -31.63
C PRO A 109 15.03 32.64 -32.72
N ASP A 110 15.35 31.37 -32.52
CA ASP A 110 16.22 30.60 -33.41
C ASP A 110 16.08 29.08 -33.21
N TYR A 111 16.62 28.33 -34.17
CA TYR A 111 16.66 26.86 -34.19
C TYR A 111 17.45 26.25 -33.02
N ALA A 112 18.51 26.91 -32.54
CA ALA A 112 19.32 26.39 -31.45
C ALA A 112 18.54 26.43 -30.11
N THR A 113 17.72 27.46 -29.92
CA THR A 113 16.80 27.57 -28.79
C THR A 113 15.70 26.52 -28.87
N ALA A 114 15.15 26.30 -30.06
CA ALA A 114 14.15 25.26 -30.29
C ALA A 114 14.67 23.86 -29.97
N THR A 115 15.85 23.50 -30.51
CA THR A 115 16.46 22.19 -30.27
C THR A 115 16.79 21.96 -28.79
N ARG A 116 17.26 22.99 -28.10
CA ARG A 116 17.50 22.91 -26.65
C ARG A 116 16.21 22.71 -25.86
N GLN A 117 15.18 23.53 -26.08
CA GLN A 117 13.93 23.43 -25.31
C GLN A 117 13.17 22.12 -25.58
N VAL A 118 13.21 21.61 -26.81
CA VAL A 118 12.62 20.29 -27.16
C VAL A 118 13.41 19.14 -26.51
N SER A 119 14.74 19.21 -26.50
CA SER A 119 15.58 18.17 -25.88
C SER A 119 15.58 18.20 -24.35
N ASP A 120 15.43 19.37 -23.72
CA ASP A 120 15.25 19.53 -22.27
C ASP A 120 13.82 19.21 -21.82
N GLY A 121 12.86 19.16 -22.75
CA GLY A 121 11.46 18.80 -22.50
C GLY A 121 10.56 19.93 -22.01
N ASP A 122 11.02 21.18 -22.14
CA ASP A 122 10.22 22.38 -21.90
C ASP A 122 9.12 22.52 -22.97
N LEU A 123 9.44 22.14 -24.21
CA LEU A 123 8.50 22.08 -25.33
C LEU A 123 8.29 20.63 -25.79
N ALA A 124 7.08 20.33 -26.25
CA ALA A 124 6.76 19.02 -26.78
C ALA A 124 7.31 18.81 -28.20
N ALA A 125 7.39 19.90 -28.97
CA ALA A 125 8.01 19.98 -30.29
C ALA A 125 8.29 21.45 -30.64
N ALA A 126 8.98 21.69 -31.74
CA ALA A 126 9.09 23.02 -32.33
C ALA A 126 8.97 22.94 -33.85
N TYR A 127 8.46 24.00 -34.47
CA TYR A 127 8.29 24.10 -35.91
C TYR A 127 9.12 25.26 -36.45
N ASP A 128 9.98 24.99 -37.42
CA ASP A 128 10.76 25.98 -38.14
C ASP A 128 10.03 26.34 -39.45
N VAL A 129 9.59 27.59 -39.53
CA VAL A 129 8.80 28.09 -40.66
C VAL A 129 9.63 28.15 -41.94
N ASP A 130 10.89 28.59 -41.84
CA ASP A 130 11.76 28.82 -43.00
C ASP A 130 12.21 27.48 -43.63
N SER A 131 12.53 26.50 -42.79
CA SER A 131 12.99 25.18 -43.25
C SER A 131 11.85 24.16 -43.41
N HIS A 132 10.61 24.54 -43.10
CA HIS A 132 9.43 23.67 -43.13
C HIS A 132 9.66 22.34 -42.36
N THR A 133 10.30 22.44 -41.19
CA THR A 133 10.76 21.29 -40.40
C THR A 133 10.12 21.29 -39.01
N LEU A 134 9.58 20.14 -38.61
CA LEU A 134 9.05 19.87 -37.29
C LEU A 134 10.09 19.10 -36.45
N ILE A 135 10.61 19.77 -35.43
CA ILE A 135 11.61 19.28 -34.49
C ILE A 135 10.90 18.52 -33.36
N THR A 136 11.28 17.26 -33.15
CA THR A 136 10.73 16.39 -32.11
C THR A 136 11.83 15.66 -31.34
N ALA A 137 11.47 15.02 -30.22
CA ALA A 137 12.37 14.16 -29.45
C ALA A 137 11.63 12.88 -29.03
N SER A 138 11.70 11.83 -29.87
CA SER A 138 10.91 10.61 -29.64
C SER A 138 11.34 9.85 -28.37
N ALA A 139 12.63 9.86 -28.04
CA ALA A 139 13.13 9.22 -26.82
C ALA A 139 12.65 9.94 -25.53
N LEU A 140 12.34 11.23 -25.61
CA LEU A 140 11.71 11.95 -24.51
C LEU A 140 10.24 11.56 -24.40
N GLN A 141 9.50 11.55 -25.51
CA GLN A 141 8.10 11.17 -25.49
C GLN A 141 7.58 10.66 -26.84
N ALA A 142 7.64 9.33 -27.03
CA ALA A 142 7.26 8.67 -28.27
C ALA A 142 5.81 8.97 -28.70
N GLN A 143 4.89 9.05 -27.73
CA GLN A 143 3.49 9.34 -28.03
C GLN A 143 3.28 10.79 -28.49
N ALA A 144 4.04 11.75 -27.95
CA ALA A 144 4.01 13.13 -28.41
C ALA A 144 4.53 13.25 -29.84
N ALA A 145 5.70 12.67 -30.13
CA ALA A 145 6.31 12.69 -31.45
C ALA A 145 5.39 12.10 -32.56
N ASN A 146 4.52 11.15 -32.21
CA ASN A 146 3.54 10.57 -33.13
C ASN A 146 2.24 11.38 -33.29
N ILE A 147 1.84 12.14 -32.27
CA ILE A 147 0.57 12.90 -32.26
C ILE A 147 0.78 14.31 -32.79
N ILE A 148 1.89 14.95 -32.46
CA ILE A 148 2.17 16.35 -32.81
C ILE A 148 2.09 16.61 -34.32
N PRO A 149 2.73 15.80 -35.20
CA PRO A 149 2.60 16.00 -36.64
C PRO A 149 1.14 15.99 -37.12
N LYS A 150 0.27 15.18 -36.49
CA LYS A 150 -1.14 15.05 -36.87
C LYS A 150 -1.98 16.26 -36.46
N ILE A 151 -1.60 16.96 -35.39
CA ILE A 151 -2.31 18.16 -34.91
C ILE A 151 -1.72 19.45 -35.47
N VAL A 152 -0.42 19.48 -35.83
CA VAL A 152 0.24 20.66 -36.41
C VAL A 152 0.02 20.76 -37.91
N THR A 153 0.15 19.67 -38.67
CA THR A 153 0.04 19.68 -40.15
C THR A 153 -1.25 20.35 -40.66
N PRO A 154 -2.45 20.12 -40.07
CA PRO A 154 -3.67 20.79 -40.51
C PRO A 154 -3.70 22.32 -40.32
N VAL A 155 -2.78 22.86 -39.52
CA VAL A 155 -2.67 24.30 -39.20
C VAL A 155 -1.72 25.02 -40.15
N LEU A 156 -0.76 24.30 -40.76
CA LEU A 156 0.27 24.86 -41.63
C LEU A 156 -0.24 25.58 -42.90
N PRO A 157 -1.37 25.19 -43.52
CA PRO A 157 -1.95 25.95 -44.64
C PRO A 157 -2.26 27.42 -44.31
N ALA A 158 -2.37 27.78 -43.03
CA ALA A 158 -2.54 29.18 -42.61
C ALA A 158 -1.34 30.07 -42.94
N LEU A 159 -0.16 29.48 -43.18
CA LEU A 159 1.05 30.14 -43.66
C LEU A 159 1.35 29.82 -45.13
N GLU A 160 0.36 29.38 -45.89
CA GLU A 160 0.52 28.95 -47.30
C GLU A 160 1.48 27.74 -47.45
N GLN A 161 1.60 26.93 -46.40
CA GLN A 161 2.42 25.71 -46.37
C GLN A 161 1.52 24.47 -46.45
N ASP A 162 1.21 24.05 -47.68
CA ASP A 162 0.31 22.90 -47.95
C ASP A 162 1.03 21.54 -47.95
N GLU A 163 2.36 21.53 -47.95
CA GLU A 163 3.16 20.31 -47.91
C GLU A 163 3.23 19.74 -46.48
N THR A 164 3.50 18.43 -46.38
CA THR A 164 3.74 17.80 -45.08
C THR A 164 5.14 18.17 -44.57
N PRO A 165 5.27 18.66 -43.33
CA PRO A 165 6.55 19.12 -42.80
C PRO A 165 7.52 17.95 -42.67
N THR A 166 8.80 18.24 -42.90
CA THR A 166 9.87 17.26 -42.64
C THR A 166 10.01 17.10 -41.12
N VAL A 167 10.09 15.88 -40.60
CA VAL A 167 10.27 15.65 -39.17
C VAL A 167 11.75 15.44 -38.86
N ASP A 168 12.33 16.35 -38.08
CA ASP A 168 13.67 16.19 -37.50
C ASP A 168 13.55 15.68 -36.06
N ASP A 169 13.98 14.45 -35.82
CA ASP A 169 13.97 13.85 -34.48
C ASP A 169 15.36 13.97 -33.84
N LEU A 170 15.49 14.86 -32.86
CA LEU A 170 16.75 15.13 -32.17
C LEU A 170 17.23 13.96 -31.32
N ALA A 171 16.31 13.10 -30.90
CA ALA A 171 16.61 11.98 -30.03
C ALA A 171 15.78 10.76 -30.46
N PRO A 172 16.16 10.11 -31.57
CA PRO A 172 15.47 8.94 -32.05
C PRO A 172 15.63 7.79 -31.06
N LEU A 173 14.58 7.00 -30.92
CA LEU A 173 14.60 5.81 -30.08
C LEU A 173 15.55 4.75 -30.64
N PRO A 174 16.25 3.99 -29.77
CA PRO A 174 17.01 2.82 -30.21
C PRO A 174 16.12 1.80 -30.93
N ALA A 175 16.72 1.01 -31.83
CA ALA A 175 16.00 -0.02 -32.55
C ALA A 175 15.29 -0.99 -31.59
N HIS A 176 14.00 -1.24 -31.82
CA HIS A 176 13.09 -2.07 -30.99
C HIS A 176 12.63 -1.46 -29.66
N ASP A 177 13.01 -0.22 -29.35
CA ASP A 177 12.48 0.51 -28.18
C ASP A 177 11.27 1.36 -28.58
N ILE A 178 10.17 1.21 -27.84
CA ILE A 178 8.95 2.01 -28.00
C ILE A 178 8.88 3.19 -27.02
N GLY A 179 9.95 3.47 -26.28
CA GLY A 179 10.08 4.57 -25.32
C GLY A 179 9.41 4.32 -23.97
N MET A 180 8.92 3.09 -23.74
CA MET A 180 8.16 2.72 -22.55
C MET A 180 9.01 2.04 -21.47
N THR A 181 10.26 1.69 -21.79
CA THR A 181 11.18 1.02 -20.87
C THR A 181 11.39 1.79 -19.56
N PRO A 182 11.63 3.13 -19.56
CA PRO A 182 11.71 3.93 -18.34
C PRO A 182 10.44 3.85 -17.47
N MET A 183 9.26 3.87 -18.09
CA MET A 183 7.98 3.80 -17.37
C MET A 183 7.82 2.44 -16.67
N TYR A 184 8.14 1.33 -17.34
CA TYR A 184 8.04 0.02 -16.72
C TYR A 184 9.07 -0.17 -15.60
N LEU A 185 10.28 0.37 -15.77
CA LEU A 185 11.31 0.34 -14.74
C LEU A 185 10.91 1.16 -13.51
N MET A 186 10.33 2.35 -13.70
CA MET A 186 9.69 3.12 -12.64
C MET A 186 8.69 2.26 -11.87
N ILE A 187 7.75 1.59 -12.56
CA ILE A 187 6.72 0.77 -11.91
C ILE A 187 7.37 -0.37 -11.10
N ALA A 188 8.38 -1.03 -11.67
CA ALA A 188 9.11 -2.09 -10.99
C ALA A 188 9.78 -1.59 -9.70
N TRP A 189 10.41 -0.41 -9.73
CA TRP A 189 11.02 0.21 -8.55
C TRP A 189 10.00 0.72 -7.52
N CYS A 190 8.83 1.18 -7.98
CA CYS A 190 7.73 1.49 -7.09
C CYS A 190 7.30 0.24 -6.33
N ILE A 191 7.10 -0.88 -7.03
CA ILE A 191 6.70 -2.16 -6.45
C ILE A 191 7.72 -2.65 -5.43
N SER A 192 9.01 -2.62 -5.76
CA SER A 192 10.06 -3.07 -4.85
C SER A 192 10.08 -2.27 -3.54
N GLY A 193 9.92 -0.94 -3.61
CA GLY A 193 9.90 -0.06 -2.45
C GLY A 193 8.65 -0.21 -1.58
N TYR A 194 7.46 -0.07 -2.17
CA TYR A 194 6.23 -0.04 -1.36
C TYR A 194 5.89 -1.42 -0.78
N LEU A 195 6.16 -2.51 -1.50
CA LEU A 195 5.71 -3.84 -1.08
C LEU A 195 6.46 -4.32 0.18
N ALA A 196 7.78 -4.07 0.21
CA ALA A 196 8.61 -4.33 1.39
C ALA A 196 8.08 -3.56 2.61
N ALA A 197 7.88 -2.25 2.45
CA ALA A 197 7.37 -1.40 3.52
C ALA A 197 5.93 -1.73 3.94
N MET A 198 5.09 -2.16 3.00
CA MET A 198 3.73 -2.61 3.25
C MET A 198 3.75 -3.86 4.14
N PHE A 199 4.55 -4.87 3.82
CA PHE A 199 4.67 -6.08 4.67
C PHE A 199 5.28 -5.78 6.04
N VAL A 200 6.30 -4.91 6.10
CA VAL A 200 6.83 -4.42 7.38
C VAL A 200 5.76 -3.68 8.20
N GLY A 201 4.89 -2.92 7.54
CA GLY A 201 3.75 -2.24 8.15
C GLY A 201 2.69 -3.21 8.69
N LEU A 202 2.36 -4.24 7.90
CA LEU A 202 1.32 -5.24 8.20
C LEU A 202 1.75 -6.25 9.27
N MET A 203 2.94 -6.82 9.13
CA MET A 203 3.44 -7.94 9.94
C MET A 203 4.49 -7.51 10.96
N GLY A 204 5.25 -6.45 10.67
CA GLY A 204 6.35 -5.97 11.51
C GLY A 204 5.91 -5.13 12.70
N GLY A 205 4.75 -5.41 13.30
CA GLY A 205 4.16 -4.63 14.39
C GLY A 205 5.03 -4.51 15.65
N PRO A 206 5.69 -5.59 16.11
CA PRO A 206 6.61 -5.56 17.25
C PRO A 206 8.01 -5.03 16.92
N LEU A 207 8.37 -4.96 15.63
CA LEU A 207 9.73 -4.63 15.22
C LEU A 207 10.11 -3.20 15.61
N GLY A 208 11.32 -3.06 16.16
CA GLY A 208 11.94 -1.76 16.41
C GLY A 208 12.14 -0.97 15.11
N ARG A 209 12.15 0.36 15.20
CA ARG A 209 12.28 1.25 14.04
C ARG A 209 13.53 0.95 13.21
N ARG A 210 14.66 0.68 13.86
CA ARG A 210 15.94 0.36 13.18
C ARG A 210 15.78 -0.87 12.28
N VAL A 211 15.24 -1.96 12.81
CA VAL A 211 15.01 -3.20 12.06
C VAL A 211 14.07 -2.98 10.87
N ARG A 212 12.99 -2.20 11.05
CA ARG A 212 12.06 -1.86 9.96
C ARG A 212 12.78 -1.16 8.80
N PHE A 213 13.57 -0.13 9.08
CA PHE A 213 14.34 0.58 8.06
C PHE A 213 15.46 -0.28 7.45
N SER A 214 16.11 -1.14 8.24
CA SER A 214 17.11 -2.09 7.74
C SER A 214 16.51 -3.08 6.74
N ILE A 215 15.34 -3.66 7.04
CA ILE A 215 14.65 -4.56 6.10
C ILE A 215 14.34 -3.81 4.80
N ILE A 216 13.78 -2.61 4.89
CA ILE A 216 13.44 -1.80 3.71
C ILE A 216 14.70 -1.48 2.88
N ALA A 217 15.80 -1.07 3.53
CA ALA A 217 17.06 -0.76 2.85
C ALA A 217 17.65 -2.00 2.19
N CYS A 218 17.73 -3.14 2.89
CA CYS A 218 18.22 -4.39 2.33
C CYS A 218 17.38 -4.84 1.13
N THR A 219 16.05 -4.80 1.25
CA THR A 219 15.17 -5.16 0.14
C THR A 219 15.30 -4.21 -1.04
N ALA A 220 15.44 -2.89 -0.80
CA ALA A 220 15.68 -1.90 -1.85
C ALA A 220 16.99 -2.17 -2.59
N VAL A 221 18.08 -2.49 -1.88
CA VAL A 221 19.38 -2.84 -2.49
C VAL A 221 19.23 -4.08 -3.39
N LEU A 222 18.65 -5.15 -2.85
CA LEU A 222 18.52 -6.43 -3.54
C LEU A 222 17.61 -6.35 -4.76
N LEU A 223 16.43 -5.74 -4.61
CA LEU A 223 15.46 -5.65 -5.71
C LEU A 223 15.87 -4.63 -6.77
N SER A 224 16.53 -3.53 -6.37
CA SER A 224 17.14 -2.62 -7.35
C SER A 224 18.24 -3.34 -8.14
N PHE A 225 19.10 -4.11 -7.46
CA PHE A 225 20.17 -4.87 -8.11
C PHE A 225 19.58 -5.86 -9.12
N LEU A 226 18.57 -6.61 -8.70
CA LEU A 226 17.87 -7.56 -9.57
C LEU A 226 17.23 -6.86 -10.77
N SER A 227 16.62 -5.69 -10.58
CA SER A 227 16.03 -4.94 -11.69
C SER A 227 17.08 -4.43 -12.69
N ALA A 228 18.23 -3.92 -12.21
CA ALA A 228 19.32 -3.48 -13.07
C ALA A 228 19.95 -4.67 -13.83
N LEU A 229 20.08 -5.82 -13.16
CA LEU A 229 20.56 -7.07 -13.76
C LEU A 229 19.61 -7.58 -14.85
N LEU A 230 18.29 -7.50 -14.62
CA LEU A 230 17.31 -7.93 -15.61
C LEU A 230 17.29 -6.99 -16.82
N VAL A 231 17.32 -5.67 -16.61
CA VAL A 231 17.15 -4.69 -17.68
C VAL A 231 18.41 -4.51 -18.54
N ASP A 232 19.59 -4.49 -17.94
CA ASP A 232 20.85 -4.23 -18.67
C ASP A 232 21.45 -5.53 -19.23
N PRO A 233 22.10 -6.42 -18.46
CA PRO A 233 22.81 -7.55 -19.04
C PRO A 233 21.92 -8.72 -19.51
N ILE A 234 20.73 -8.94 -18.94
CA ILE A 234 19.89 -10.10 -19.29
C ILE A 234 18.99 -9.77 -20.49
N LEU A 235 18.22 -8.70 -20.42
CA LEU A 235 17.30 -8.30 -21.49
C LEU A 235 17.98 -7.43 -22.56
N GLY A 236 19.06 -6.73 -22.24
CA GLY A 236 19.69 -5.79 -23.17
C GLY A 236 18.83 -4.57 -23.51
N ALA A 237 17.85 -4.24 -22.67
CA ALA A 237 16.90 -3.17 -22.93
C ALA A 237 17.51 -1.77 -22.71
N ILE A 238 18.38 -1.63 -21.70
CA ILE A 238 19.18 -0.43 -21.47
C ILE A 238 20.61 -0.88 -21.24
N THR A 239 21.50 -0.67 -22.21
CA THR A 239 22.89 -1.13 -22.10
C THR A 239 23.80 -0.07 -21.50
N GLY A 240 24.77 -0.49 -20.68
CA GLY A 240 25.87 0.37 -20.22
C GLY A 240 25.56 1.30 -19.04
N HIS A 241 24.37 1.20 -18.45
CA HIS A 241 23.93 2.06 -17.34
C HIS A 241 23.72 1.30 -16.02
N PHE A 242 24.14 0.04 -15.93
CA PHE A 242 23.93 -0.85 -14.79
C PHE A 242 24.09 -0.20 -13.41
N TRP A 243 25.25 0.41 -13.14
CA TRP A 243 25.54 0.99 -11.82
C TRP A 243 24.68 2.21 -11.50
N ALA A 244 24.38 3.03 -12.53
CA ALA A 244 23.52 4.19 -12.38
C ALA A 244 22.06 3.77 -12.12
N LEU A 245 21.55 2.77 -12.87
CA LEU A 245 20.23 2.20 -12.67
C LEU A 245 20.09 1.56 -11.29
N TRP A 246 21.10 0.80 -10.86
CA TRP A 246 21.10 0.19 -9.53
C TRP A 246 21.08 1.23 -8.41
N GLY A 247 21.98 2.22 -8.46
CA GLY A 247 22.08 3.26 -7.44
C GLY A 247 20.81 4.12 -7.37
N LEU A 248 20.31 4.55 -8.52
CA LEU A 248 19.10 5.35 -8.62
C LEU A 248 17.87 4.56 -8.13
N GLY A 249 17.71 3.32 -8.61
CA GLY A 249 16.63 2.43 -8.20
C GLY A 249 16.66 2.10 -6.71
N PHE A 250 17.86 1.99 -6.11
CA PHE A 250 18.02 1.75 -4.67
C PHE A 250 17.50 2.93 -3.86
N ILE A 251 17.99 4.14 -4.17
CA ILE A 251 17.60 5.35 -3.44
C ILE A 251 16.09 5.60 -3.61
N TRP A 252 15.58 5.39 -4.81
CA TRP A 252 14.17 5.53 -5.12
C TRP A 252 13.28 4.54 -4.36
N ALA A 253 13.59 3.24 -4.44
CA ALA A 253 12.84 2.20 -3.73
C ALA A 253 12.90 2.40 -2.22
N PHE A 254 14.06 2.85 -1.69
CA PHE A 254 14.19 3.21 -0.29
C PHE A 254 13.33 4.42 0.09
N ALA A 255 13.28 5.46 -0.74
CA ALA A 255 12.46 6.65 -0.49
C ALA A 255 10.97 6.31 -0.39
N ILE A 256 10.46 5.50 -1.33
CA ILE A 256 9.07 5.00 -1.31
C ILE A 256 8.85 4.12 -0.09
N GLY A 257 9.76 3.18 0.18
CA GLY A 257 9.66 2.29 1.32
C GLY A 257 9.61 3.04 2.65
N ALA A 258 10.46 4.07 2.81
CA ALA A 258 10.45 4.94 3.97
C ALA A 258 9.11 5.67 4.13
N ALA A 259 8.58 6.26 3.06
CA ALA A 259 7.30 6.96 3.06
C ALA A 259 6.13 6.03 3.45
N VAL A 260 6.03 4.87 2.80
CA VAL A 260 4.98 3.87 3.05
C VAL A 260 5.07 3.30 4.47
N ASN A 261 6.30 3.04 4.95
CA ASN A 261 6.50 2.60 6.33
C ASN A 261 6.08 3.67 7.33
N GLY A 262 6.34 4.94 7.06
CA GLY A 262 5.85 6.07 7.87
C GLY A 262 4.33 6.10 7.96
N VAL A 263 3.64 5.99 6.81
CA VAL A 263 2.17 5.95 6.74
C VAL A 263 1.59 4.72 7.48
N SER A 264 2.31 3.59 7.48
CA SER A 264 1.86 2.36 8.13
C SER A 264 1.53 2.52 9.62
N TYR A 265 2.19 3.45 10.31
CA TYR A 265 1.96 3.71 11.72
C TYR A 265 0.58 4.31 12.00
N PHE A 266 0.00 5.04 11.05
CA PHE A 266 -1.28 5.73 11.20
C PHE A 266 -2.46 4.89 10.72
N VAL A 267 -2.27 4.21 9.59
CA VAL A 267 -3.33 3.50 8.85
C VAL A 267 -3.41 2.02 9.26
N GLY A 268 -2.35 1.46 9.84
CA GLY A 268 -2.32 0.08 10.32
C GLY A 268 -2.51 -0.94 9.18
N ARG A 269 -3.44 -1.88 9.34
CA ARG A 269 -3.70 -2.94 8.34
C ARG A 269 -4.08 -2.41 6.95
N PHE A 270 -4.65 -1.21 6.87
CA PHE A 270 -5.05 -0.63 5.59
C PHE A 270 -3.91 0.10 4.88
N VAL A 271 -2.64 -0.06 5.30
CA VAL A 271 -1.47 0.56 4.65
C VAL A 271 -1.36 0.26 3.15
N ALA A 272 -1.88 -0.90 2.72
CA ALA A 272 -1.93 -1.25 1.30
C ALA A 272 -2.71 -0.22 0.46
N VAL A 273 -3.76 0.40 1.00
CA VAL A 273 -4.58 1.41 0.29
C VAL A 273 -3.76 2.63 -0.11
N PRO A 274 -3.20 3.43 0.82
CA PRO A 274 -2.41 4.60 0.45
C PRO A 274 -1.13 4.21 -0.30
N ALA A 275 -0.53 3.06 -0.01
CA ALA A 275 0.65 2.59 -0.74
C ALA A 275 0.36 2.36 -2.23
N MET A 276 -0.67 1.57 -2.54
CA MET A 276 -1.07 1.30 -3.93
C MET A 276 -1.60 2.55 -4.63
N LEU A 277 -2.39 3.37 -3.92
CA LEU A 277 -2.92 4.62 -4.47
C LEU A 277 -1.79 5.55 -4.90
N MET A 278 -0.80 5.76 -4.03
CA MET A 278 0.32 6.66 -4.30
C MET A 278 1.29 6.08 -5.33
N CYS A 279 1.66 4.80 -5.23
CA CYS A 279 2.78 4.23 -6.00
C CYS A 279 2.37 3.61 -7.33
N ILE A 280 1.09 3.22 -7.48
CA ILE A 280 0.59 2.57 -8.70
C ILE A 280 -0.46 3.46 -9.36
N PHE A 281 -1.60 3.65 -8.68
CA PHE A 281 -2.78 4.21 -9.32
C PHE A 281 -2.62 5.67 -9.73
N LEU A 282 -2.14 6.54 -8.84
CA LEU A 282 -1.85 7.94 -9.19
C LEU A 282 -0.54 8.07 -9.96
N SER A 283 0.40 7.15 -9.72
CA SER A 283 1.73 7.24 -10.30
C SER A 283 1.74 7.09 -11.82
N MET A 284 0.99 6.13 -12.38
CA MET A 284 1.06 5.88 -13.82
C MET A 284 0.52 7.06 -14.65
N PRO A 285 -0.70 7.57 -14.45
CA PRO A 285 -1.24 8.65 -15.29
C PRO A 285 -0.50 9.97 -15.06
N ALA A 286 -0.03 10.23 -13.83
CA ALA A 286 0.68 11.46 -13.50
C ALA A 286 2.20 11.38 -13.69
N SER A 287 2.75 10.28 -14.22
CA SER A 287 4.20 10.10 -14.41
C SER A 287 4.77 10.77 -15.66
N GLY A 288 3.92 11.13 -16.63
CA GLY A 288 4.39 11.53 -17.96
C GLY A 288 5.10 10.41 -18.74
N GLY A 289 5.03 9.15 -18.26
CA GLY A 289 5.69 8.01 -18.89
C GLY A 289 4.91 7.41 -20.06
N ALA A 290 3.60 7.17 -19.87
CA ALA A 290 2.75 6.56 -20.89
C ALA A 290 2.26 7.56 -21.92
N LEU A 291 1.81 8.71 -21.46
CA LEU A 291 1.35 9.82 -22.27
C LEU A 291 1.94 11.12 -21.72
N PRO A 292 2.04 12.16 -22.56
CA PRO A 292 2.44 13.48 -22.10
C PRO A 292 1.52 14.01 -21.01
N ILE A 293 2.09 14.71 -20.04
CA ILE A 293 1.35 15.25 -18.89
C ILE A 293 0.28 16.24 -19.36
N TRP A 294 0.56 17.03 -20.40
CA TRP A 294 -0.38 17.96 -21.03
C TRP A 294 -1.56 17.27 -21.72
N MET A 295 -1.50 15.97 -22.01
CA MET A 295 -2.66 15.22 -22.50
C MET A 295 -3.59 14.77 -21.38
N MET A 296 -3.11 14.74 -20.14
CA MET A 296 -3.86 14.20 -19.02
C MET A 296 -4.90 15.20 -18.49
N PRO A 297 -5.98 14.73 -17.87
CA PRO A 297 -6.91 15.62 -17.18
C PRO A 297 -6.19 16.47 -16.12
N ARG A 298 -6.62 17.73 -15.95
CA ARG A 298 -6.00 18.73 -15.04
C ARG A 298 -5.70 18.23 -13.63
N PHE A 299 -6.51 17.30 -13.11
CA PHE A 299 -6.26 16.68 -11.81
C PHE A 299 -4.93 15.92 -11.77
N PHE A 300 -4.61 15.13 -12.79
CA PHE A 300 -3.36 14.36 -12.86
C PHE A 300 -2.16 15.25 -13.19
N GLU A 301 -2.37 16.29 -14.00
CA GLU A 301 -1.37 17.33 -14.26
C GLU A 301 -0.98 18.08 -12.96
N TRP A 302 -1.94 18.40 -12.09
CA TRP A 302 -1.64 19.05 -10.82
C TRP A 302 -0.86 18.13 -9.86
N ILE A 303 -1.21 16.84 -9.82
CA ILE A 303 -0.58 15.87 -8.92
C ILE A 303 0.79 15.40 -9.44
N SER A 304 1.06 15.49 -10.75
CA SER A 304 2.35 15.06 -11.35
C SER A 304 3.56 15.70 -10.66
N ARG A 305 3.45 16.97 -10.27
CA ARG A 305 4.50 17.74 -9.57
C ARG A 305 4.94 17.13 -8.23
N GLY A 306 4.05 16.37 -7.59
CA GLY A 306 4.30 15.74 -6.29
C GLY A 306 4.27 14.22 -6.33
N VAL A 307 4.03 13.62 -7.50
CA VAL A 307 3.91 12.19 -7.66
C VAL A 307 5.26 11.55 -7.83
N VAL A 308 5.42 10.44 -7.12
CA VAL A 308 6.50 9.45 -7.25
C VAL A 308 6.88 9.28 -8.73
N GLY A 309 5.95 8.84 -9.57
CA GLY A 309 6.27 8.49 -10.96
C GLY A 309 6.87 9.57 -11.84
N ASN A 310 6.58 10.85 -11.63
CA ASN A 310 7.06 11.90 -12.55
C ASN A 310 8.57 12.07 -12.46
N GLY A 311 9.07 12.35 -11.24
CA GLY A 311 10.48 12.66 -11.03
C GLY A 311 11.42 11.53 -11.46
N ILE A 312 11.07 10.27 -11.20
CA ILE A 312 11.93 9.14 -11.58
C ILE A 312 11.89 8.84 -13.08
N THR A 313 10.75 9.06 -13.73
CA THR A 313 10.60 8.86 -15.18
C THR A 313 11.47 9.86 -15.94
N GLU A 314 11.42 11.13 -15.53
CA GLU A 314 12.27 12.20 -16.07
C GLU A 314 13.77 11.88 -15.88
N MET A 315 14.17 11.48 -14.66
CA MET A 315 15.56 11.10 -14.39
C MET A 315 16.02 9.90 -15.23
N LEU A 316 15.15 8.91 -15.43
CA LEU A 316 15.45 7.74 -16.26
C LEU A 316 15.61 8.13 -17.74
N LYS A 317 14.71 8.95 -18.28
CA LYS A 317 14.82 9.45 -19.67
C LYS A 317 16.12 10.24 -19.87
N LYS A 318 16.50 11.09 -18.91
CA LYS A 318 17.76 11.83 -18.94
C LYS A 318 18.98 10.92 -18.87
N LEU A 319 18.93 9.92 -18.00
CA LEU A 319 20.03 8.96 -17.83
C LEU A 319 20.23 8.06 -19.06
N VAL A 320 19.14 7.55 -19.64
CA VAL A 320 19.19 6.52 -20.69
C VAL A 320 19.33 7.13 -22.08
N TYR A 321 18.62 8.23 -22.34
CA TYR A 321 18.51 8.82 -23.67
C TYR A 321 19.19 10.20 -23.78
N GLY A 322 19.65 10.77 -22.67
CA GLY A 322 20.27 12.11 -22.66
C GLY A 322 19.27 13.28 -22.76
N VAL A 323 17.97 13.00 -22.86
CA VAL A 323 16.90 13.99 -23.04
C VAL A 323 15.97 14.09 -21.83
N GLY A 324 15.34 15.25 -21.70
CA GLY A 324 14.44 15.60 -20.62
C GLY A 324 15.06 16.52 -19.57
N PRO A 325 14.27 16.88 -18.55
CA PRO A 325 14.66 17.89 -17.59
C PRO A 325 15.81 17.39 -16.71
N GLY A 326 16.47 18.33 -16.03
CA GLY A 326 17.57 18.01 -15.12
C GLY A 326 17.14 17.16 -13.92
N TYR A 327 18.12 16.55 -13.24
CA TYR A 327 17.88 15.66 -12.10
C TYR A 327 17.34 16.36 -10.84
N THR A 328 17.34 17.70 -10.79
CA THR A 328 17.03 18.49 -9.60
C THR A 328 15.65 18.18 -9.04
N HIS A 329 14.62 18.13 -9.89
CA HIS A 329 13.25 17.85 -9.46
C HIS A 329 13.13 16.46 -8.82
N GLY A 330 13.67 15.43 -9.48
CA GLY A 330 13.65 14.06 -8.98
C GLY A 330 14.42 13.89 -7.66
N TRP A 331 15.59 14.52 -7.50
CA TRP A 331 16.32 14.51 -6.23
C TRP A 331 15.57 15.20 -5.09
N ILE A 332 14.90 16.33 -5.37
CA ILE A 332 14.04 17.00 -4.39
C ILE A 332 12.91 16.08 -3.95
N LEU A 333 12.22 15.42 -4.90
CA LEU A 333 11.15 14.49 -4.58
C LEU A 333 11.65 13.32 -3.72
N ILE A 334 12.77 12.69 -4.09
CA ILE A 334 13.42 11.63 -3.29
C ILE A 334 13.64 12.10 -1.85
N ALA A 335 14.27 13.27 -1.69
CA ALA A 335 14.55 13.83 -0.38
C ALA A 335 13.26 14.08 0.42
N CYS A 336 12.23 14.65 -0.21
CA CYS A 336 10.93 14.88 0.40
C CYS A 336 10.27 13.56 0.87
N TYR A 337 10.31 12.50 0.07
CA TYR A 337 9.73 11.20 0.44
C TYR A 337 10.48 10.54 1.61
N ILE A 338 11.82 10.57 1.59
CA ILE A 338 12.64 10.07 2.71
C ILE A 338 12.33 10.87 3.98
N LEU A 339 12.37 12.20 3.91
CA LEU A 339 12.10 13.07 5.06
C LEU A 339 10.69 12.86 5.59
N ALA A 340 9.67 12.83 4.72
CA ALA A 340 8.29 12.57 5.11
C ALA A 340 8.15 11.20 5.77
N GLY A 341 8.76 10.15 5.20
CA GLY A 341 8.75 8.80 5.77
C GLY A 341 9.40 8.70 7.15
N VAL A 342 10.54 9.37 7.33
CA VAL A 342 11.25 9.44 8.62
C VAL A 342 10.43 10.20 9.65
N LEU A 343 9.92 11.39 9.31
CA LEU A 343 9.09 12.22 10.19
C LEU A 343 7.80 11.50 10.59
N LEU A 344 7.10 10.89 9.63
CA LEU A 344 5.91 10.08 9.90
C LEU A 344 6.23 8.87 10.78
N SER A 345 7.39 8.23 10.60
CA SER A 345 7.82 7.13 11.47
C SER A 345 8.16 7.59 12.90
N LEU A 346 8.72 8.80 13.06
CA LEU A 346 9.03 9.40 14.36
C LEU A 346 7.76 9.74 15.14
N VAL A 347 6.78 10.38 14.49
CA VAL A 347 5.49 10.76 15.10
C VAL A 347 4.54 9.56 15.23
N GLY A 348 4.60 8.64 14.28
CA GLY A 348 3.68 7.52 14.17
C GLY A 348 3.82 6.50 15.29
N LYS A 349 5.05 6.21 15.76
CA LYS A 349 5.28 5.27 16.87
C LYS A 349 4.55 5.70 18.17
N PRO A 350 4.80 6.88 18.75
CA PRO A 350 4.10 7.30 19.97
C PRO A 350 2.59 7.47 19.75
N PHE A 351 2.17 7.89 18.55
CA PHE A 351 0.75 7.97 18.20
C PHE A 351 0.06 6.60 18.25
N ARG A 352 0.69 5.57 17.68
CA ARG A 352 0.18 4.20 17.65
C ARG A 352 0.13 3.59 19.05
N GLU A 353 1.15 3.80 19.88
CA GLU A 353 1.19 3.37 21.28
C GLU A 353 0.06 4.01 22.10
N ARG A 354 -0.12 5.34 22.00
CA ARG A 354 -1.23 6.05 22.66
C ARG A 354 -2.61 5.58 22.21
N ARG A 355 -2.76 5.18 20.94
CA ARG A 355 -4.02 4.61 20.43
C ARG A 355 -4.24 3.19 20.92
N LEU A 356 -3.17 2.38 21.01
CA LEU A 356 -3.23 1.03 21.54
C LEU A 356 -3.64 1.04 23.01
N ILE A 357 -2.98 1.84 23.85
CA ILE A 357 -3.32 2.02 25.27
C ILE A 357 -4.79 2.43 25.43
N ARG A 358 -5.24 3.45 24.70
CA ARG A 358 -6.65 3.89 24.73
C ARG A 358 -7.65 2.82 24.28
N ARG A 359 -7.26 1.89 23.39
CA ARG A 359 -8.13 0.77 22.98
C ARG A 359 -8.21 -0.31 24.07
N ILE A 360 -7.06 -0.65 24.66
CA ILE A 360 -6.96 -1.62 25.76
C ILE A 360 -7.78 -1.14 26.95
N LEU A 361 -7.59 0.12 27.39
CA LEU A 361 -8.35 0.72 28.49
C LEU A 361 -9.87 0.77 28.25
N ARG A 362 -10.29 0.81 26.98
CA ARG A 362 -11.72 0.86 26.58
C ARG A 362 -12.32 -0.52 26.25
N GLY A 363 -11.56 -1.61 26.42
CA GLY A 363 -12.01 -2.95 26.06
C GLY A 363 -12.40 -3.12 24.58
N ARG A 364 -11.92 -2.25 23.67
CA ARG A 364 -12.32 -2.26 22.25
C ARG A 364 -11.42 -3.20 21.45
N THR A 365 -11.99 -4.31 20.98
CA THR A 365 -11.36 -5.19 19.96
C THR A 365 -11.88 -4.89 18.56
N THR A 366 -11.07 -5.19 17.54
CA THR A 366 -11.50 -5.10 16.13
C THR A 366 -12.08 -6.44 15.65
N MET A 367 -13.00 -6.42 14.69
CA MET A 367 -13.59 -7.64 14.11
C MET A 367 -12.54 -8.60 13.57
N PHE A 368 -11.48 -8.07 12.95
CA PHE A 368 -10.36 -8.87 12.45
C PHE A 368 -9.56 -9.54 13.58
N GLN A 369 -9.31 -8.84 14.69
CA GLN A 369 -8.63 -9.45 15.83
C GLN A 369 -9.46 -10.56 16.47
N ASP A 370 -10.77 -10.37 16.57
CA ASP A 370 -11.67 -11.41 17.07
C ASP A 370 -11.69 -12.61 16.13
N ALA A 371 -11.78 -12.37 14.81
CA ALA A 371 -11.74 -13.40 13.78
C ALA A 371 -10.41 -14.17 13.80
N GLN A 372 -9.28 -13.48 13.98
CA GLN A 372 -7.95 -14.09 14.05
C GLN A 372 -7.78 -14.96 15.29
N LYS A 373 -8.27 -14.51 16.45
CA LYS A 373 -8.30 -15.31 17.67
C LYS A 373 -9.21 -16.53 17.52
N ALA A 374 -10.38 -16.36 16.92
CA ALA A 374 -11.32 -17.46 16.69
C ALA A 374 -10.76 -18.49 15.70
N ALA A 375 -10.14 -18.05 14.61
CA ALA A 375 -9.52 -18.91 13.60
C ALA A 375 -8.34 -19.70 14.18
N GLY A 376 -7.50 -19.06 15.00
CA GLY A 376 -6.40 -19.75 15.69
C GLY A 376 -6.89 -20.86 16.61
N ARG A 377 -7.95 -20.61 17.40
CA ARG A 377 -8.56 -21.63 18.26
C ARG A 377 -9.18 -22.78 17.47
N HIS A 378 -9.94 -22.46 16.43
CA HIS A 378 -10.54 -23.48 15.55
C HIS A 378 -9.47 -24.34 14.87
N GLY A 379 -8.39 -23.72 14.36
CA GLY A 379 -7.28 -24.43 13.76
C GLY A 379 -6.57 -25.37 14.74
N ALA A 380 -6.37 -24.95 15.99
CA ALA A 380 -5.79 -25.82 17.02
C ALA A 380 -6.68 -27.04 17.32
N VAL A 381 -8.00 -26.87 17.36
CA VAL A 381 -8.96 -27.98 17.57
C VAL A 381 -8.96 -28.92 16.37
N GLU A 382 -8.98 -28.39 15.15
CA GLU A 382 -8.94 -29.17 13.92
C GLU A 382 -7.63 -29.97 13.82
N GLN A 383 -6.50 -29.35 14.17
CA GLN A 383 -5.21 -30.02 14.25
C GLN A 383 -5.23 -31.17 15.27
N LYS A 384 -5.79 -30.98 16.46
CA LYS A 384 -5.96 -32.05 17.46
C LYS A 384 -6.83 -33.20 16.91
N LYS A 385 -7.92 -32.89 16.20
CA LYS A 385 -8.79 -33.90 15.55
C LYS A 385 -8.06 -34.71 14.48
N VAL A 386 -7.32 -34.04 13.59
CA VAL A 386 -6.55 -34.69 12.53
C VAL A 386 -5.46 -35.58 13.11
N LEU A 387 -4.76 -35.13 14.14
CA LEU A 387 -3.74 -35.93 14.83
C LEU A 387 -4.36 -37.16 15.50
N ALA A 388 -5.46 -36.98 16.23
CA ALA A 388 -6.16 -38.10 16.88
C ALA A 388 -6.64 -39.15 15.86
N ALA A 389 -7.11 -38.73 14.69
CA ALA A 389 -7.52 -39.63 13.60
C ALA A 389 -6.35 -40.49 13.06
N HIS A 390 -5.11 -40.04 13.23
CA HIS A 390 -3.89 -40.76 12.83
C HIS A 390 -3.18 -41.43 14.02
N GLY A 391 -3.83 -41.49 15.19
CA GLY A 391 -3.22 -42.07 16.39
C GLY A 391 -2.08 -41.23 16.94
N LEU A 392 -2.10 -39.92 16.75
CA LEU A 392 -1.09 -38.97 17.20
C LEU A 392 -1.69 -37.95 18.17
N GLU A 393 -0.90 -37.47 19.12
CA GLU A 393 -1.28 -36.42 20.07
C GLU A 393 -0.11 -35.47 20.31
N ILE A 394 -0.39 -34.18 20.50
CA ILE A 394 0.63 -33.20 20.91
C ILE A 394 0.63 -33.13 22.43
N ARG A 395 1.77 -33.46 23.03
CA ARG A 395 1.98 -33.28 24.47
C ARG A 395 2.04 -31.79 24.82
N GLU A 396 1.17 -31.35 25.73
CA GLU A 396 1.00 -29.92 26.04
C GLU A 396 2.21 -29.28 26.74
N SER A 397 3.11 -30.07 27.34
CA SER A 397 4.27 -29.56 28.07
C SER A 397 5.44 -29.10 27.19
N ASP A 398 5.64 -29.74 26.04
CA ASP A 398 6.81 -29.50 25.17
C ASP A 398 6.48 -29.44 23.68
N GLY A 399 5.22 -29.67 23.30
CA GLY A 399 4.78 -29.69 21.91
C GLY A 399 5.21 -30.94 21.13
N ALA A 400 5.75 -31.97 21.78
CA ALA A 400 6.18 -33.18 21.10
C ALA A 400 4.97 -33.99 20.56
N VAL A 401 5.07 -34.48 19.32
CA VAL A 401 4.05 -35.35 18.72
C VAL A 401 4.30 -36.79 19.14
N MET A 402 3.38 -37.35 19.91
CA MET A 402 3.43 -38.70 20.46
C MET A 402 2.43 -39.61 19.73
N ARG A 403 2.74 -40.90 19.59
CA ARG A 403 1.75 -41.90 19.20
C ARG A 403 0.86 -42.22 20.39
N ILE A 404 -0.45 -42.25 20.16
CA ILE A 404 -1.43 -42.69 21.14
C ILE A 404 -1.20 -44.20 21.37
N PRO A 405 -0.89 -44.64 22.60
CA PRO A 405 -0.65 -46.04 22.89
C PRO A 405 -1.90 -46.89 22.64
N ALA A 406 -1.72 -48.08 22.05
CA ALA A 406 -2.80 -48.96 21.56
C ALA A 406 -3.82 -49.38 22.64
N GLU A 407 -3.44 -49.32 23.92
CA GLU A 407 -4.32 -49.66 25.05
C GLU A 407 -5.44 -48.62 25.29
N ALA A 408 -5.29 -47.39 24.79
CA ALA A 408 -6.32 -46.35 24.88
C ALA A 408 -7.43 -46.49 23.82
N HIS A 409 -7.28 -47.36 22.82
CA HIS A 409 -8.28 -47.57 21.77
C HIS A 409 -9.57 -48.26 22.26
N HIS A 410 -9.54 -48.93 23.42
CA HIS A 410 -10.63 -49.80 23.86
C HIS A 410 -11.59 -49.22 24.91
N HIS A 411 -11.38 -47.99 25.39
CA HIS A 411 -12.31 -47.36 26.33
C HIS A 411 -12.63 -45.91 25.93
N GLY A 412 -13.79 -45.70 25.28
CA GLY A 412 -14.50 -44.43 25.33
C GLY A 412 -14.21 -43.37 24.26
N LEU A 413 -13.50 -43.66 23.16
CA LEU A 413 -13.22 -42.64 22.12
C LEU A 413 -14.39 -42.41 21.14
N ARG A 414 -15.22 -43.43 20.84
CA ARG A 414 -16.41 -43.23 19.99
C ARG A 414 -17.48 -42.40 20.71
N GLU A 415 -17.65 -42.64 22.00
CA GLU A 415 -18.65 -41.97 22.84
C GLU A 415 -18.29 -40.49 23.06
N LYS A 416 -17.02 -40.17 23.39
CA LYS A 416 -16.57 -38.78 23.56
C LYS A 416 -16.52 -37.96 22.27
N VAL A 417 -16.29 -38.60 21.12
CA VAL A 417 -16.29 -37.90 19.82
C VAL A 417 -17.72 -37.60 19.37
N ASP A 418 -18.68 -38.50 19.60
CA ASP A 418 -20.10 -38.24 19.33
C ASP A 418 -20.71 -37.23 20.31
N GLU A 419 -20.30 -37.24 21.58
CA GLU A 419 -20.74 -36.29 22.62
C GLU A 419 -20.23 -34.86 22.37
N VAL A 420 -18.99 -34.71 21.89
CA VAL A 420 -18.44 -33.40 21.46
C VAL A 420 -19.04 -32.94 20.13
N ALA A 421 -19.40 -33.86 19.22
CA ALA A 421 -20.04 -33.51 17.95
C ALA A 421 -21.50 -33.05 18.14
N THR A 422 -22.27 -33.74 19.00
CA THR A 422 -23.66 -33.37 19.32
C THR A 422 -23.74 -32.06 20.11
N HIS A 423 -22.83 -31.80 21.05
CA HIS A 423 -22.74 -30.51 21.74
C HIS A 423 -22.39 -29.33 20.81
N ILE A 424 -21.70 -29.56 19.68
CA ILE A 424 -21.37 -28.51 18.71
C ILE A 424 -22.57 -28.17 17.82
N ASP A 425 -23.36 -29.18 17.40
CA ASP A 425 -24.57 -28.96 16.60
C ASP A 425 -25.70 -28.35 17.45
N GLU A 426 -25.85 -28.74 18.72
CA GLU A 426 -26.78 -28.08 19.64
C GLU A 426 -26.32 -26.67 20.02
N ALA A 427 -25.03 -26.42 20.31
CA ALA A 427 -24.55 -25.07 20.62
C ALA A 427 -24.54 -24.13 19.41
N ALA A 428 -24.49 -24.66 18.19
CA ALA A 428 -24.66 -23.90 16.95
C ALA A 428 -26.13 -23.61 16.64
N SER A 429 -27.04 -24.56 16.91
CA SER A 429 -28.50 -24.42 16.75
C SER A 429 -29.12 -23.53 17.82
N GLU A 430 -28.70 -23.65 19.08
CA GLU A 430 -29.19 -22.88 20.22
C GLU A 430 -28.72 -21.41 20.18
N LYS A 431 -27.48 -21.15 19.71
CA LYS A 431 -27.00 -19.78 19.42
C LYS A 431 -27.71 -19.12 18.24
N ALA A 432 -28.33 -19.88 17.34
CA ALA A 432 -29.12 -19.35 16.24
C ALA A 432 -30.56 -19.00 16.65
N GLN A 433 -31.11 -19.61 17.71
CA GLN A 433 -32.50 -19.43 18.13
C GLN A 433 -32.71 -18.61 19.42
N HIS A 434 -31.77 -18.59 20.37
CA HIS A 434 -31.98 -17.91 21.66
C HIS A 434 -30.92 -16.85 22.00
N HIS A 435 -31.09 -15.64 21.47
CA HIS A 435 -30.49 -14.42 22.04
C HIS A 435 -31.57 -13.38 22.38
N GLY A 436 -32.55 -13.80 23.19
CA GLY A 436 -33.12 -13.00 24.28
C GLY A 436 -32.54 -13.55 25.58
N GLY A 437 -31.81 -12.74 26.34
CA GLY A 437 -30.80 -13.22 27.29
C GLY A 437 -31.30 -14.03 28.50
N ALA A 438 -30.53 -15.05 28.87
CA ALA A 438 -30.22 -15.53 30.22
C ALA A 438 -29.15 -16.64 30.11
N VAL A 439 -28.24 -16.73 31.09
CA VAL A 439 -27.26 -17.83 31.20
C VAL A 439 -27.77 -18.79 32.27
N VAL A 440 -27.78 -20.09 31.97
CA VAL A 440 -28.17 -21.17 32.89
C VAL A 440 -26.89 -21.88 33.37
N SER A 441 -26.77 -22.09 34.68
CA SER A 441 -25.69 -22.88 35.30
C SER A 441 -26.02 -24.38 35.26
N ALA A 442 -25.00 -25.23 35.35
CA ALA A 442 -25.09 -26.69 35.22
C ALA A 442 -26.00 -27.41 36.25
N ASP A 443 -26.50 -26.71 37.28
CA ASP A 443 -27.46 -27.23 38.28
C ASP A 443 -28.86 -26.54 38.23
N GLY A 444 -29.19 -25.85 37.13
CA GLY A 444 -30.58 -25.44 36.84
C GLY A 444 -31.16 -24.30 37.69
N THR A 445 -30.36 -23.56 38.44
CA THR A 445 -30.82 -22.37 39.20
C THR A 445 -30.43 -21.05 38.53
N LEU A 446 -31.40 -20.12 38.44
CA LEU A 446 -31.26 -18.77 37.90
C LEU A 446 -30.51 -17.86 38.89
N LEU A 447 -29.21 -17.62 38.65
CA LEU A 447 -28.45 -16.59 39.36
C LEU A 447 -28.74 -15.21 38.75
N LYS A 448 -29.55 -14.41 39.45
CA LYS A 448 -29.52 -12.95 39.29
C LYS A 448 -28.28 -12.44 40.03
N ASP A 449 -27.46 -11.68 39.31
CA ASP A 449 -26.30 -10.92 39.77
C ASP A 449 -25.03 -11.73 40.13
N ALA A 450 -24.23 -12.07 39.12
CA ALA A 450 -22.79 -12.30 39.28
C ALA A 450 -22.02 -11.92 37.99
N PRO A 451 -20.87 -11.23 38.07
CA PRO A 451 -20.11 -10.79 36.91
C PRO A 451 -19.31 -11.94 36.30
N VAL A 452 -19.53 -12.22 35.02
CA VAL A 452 -18.71 -13.15 34.23
C VAL A 452 -17.33 -12.52 33.99
N THR A 453 -16.35 -12.91 34.80
CA THR A 453 -14.94 -12.57 34.59
C THR A 453 -14.38 -13.37 33.43
N GLY A 454 -14.20 -12.71 32.28
CA GLY A 454 -13.30 -13.18 31.23
C GLY A 454 -11.85 -12.92 31.64
N LEU A 455 -11.29 -13.76 32.51
CA LEU A 455 -9.93 -13.63 33.05
C LEU A 455 -9.30 -15.00 33.31
N GLU A 456 -9.26 -15.86 32.30
CA GLU A 456 -8.31 -17.00 32.29
C GLU A 456 -7.33 -16.91 31.11
N ALA A 457 -7.63 -16.11 30.09
CA ALA A 457 -6.79 -15.97 28.89
C ALA A 457 -5.77 -14.80 28.94
N THR A 458 -5.66 -14.09 30.07
CA THR A 458 -4.72 -12.96 30.22
C THR A 458 -3.66 -13.19 31.30
N GLN A 459 -3.87 -14.12 32.24
CA GLN A 459 -2.90 -14.34 33.32
C GLN A 459 -1.63 -15.06 32.82
N GLY A 460 -1.78 -16.05 31.93
CA GLY A 460 -0.65 -16.72 31.27
C GLY A 460 0.18 -15.79 30.37
N ASP A 461 -0.46 -14.91 29.60
CA ASP A 461 0.24 -13.94 28.73
C ASP A 461 1.05 -12.90 29.55
N PHE A 462 0.61 -12.55 30.77
CA PHE A 462 1.31 -11.61 31.65
C PHE A 462 2.47 -12.25 32.41
N GLU A 463 2.38 -13.53 32.78
CA GLU A 463 3.52 -14.26 33.36
C GLU A 463 4.62 -14.51 32.34
N ASP A 464 4.26 -14.77 31.08
CA ASP A 464 5.22 -15.00 30.01
C ASP A 464 5.96 -13.70 29.61
N LEU A 465 5.27 -12.55 29.66
CA LEU A 465 5.88 -11.23 29.53
C LEU A 465 6.82 -10.86 30.69
N ARG A 466 6.50 -11.26 31.93
CA ARG A 466 7.42 -11.13 33.08
C ARG A 466 8.65 -12.02 32.91
N SER A 467 8.48 -13.22 32.35
CA SER A 467 9.58 -14.17 32.10
C SER A 467 10.54 -13.67 31.00
N GLN A 468 10.01 -13.00 29.97
CA GLN A 468 10.80 -12.39 28.89
C GLN A 468 11.52 -11.11 29.38
N THR A 469 10.85 -10.26 30.17
CA THR A 469 11.46 -9.03 30.71
C THR A 469 12.57 -9.34 31.73
N ARG A 470 12.49 -10.46 32.45
CA ARG A 470 13.60 -10.93 33.32
C ARG A 470 14.79 -11.45 32.53
N ARG A 471 14.57 -12.10 31.38
CA ARG A 471 15.65 -12.61 30.51
C ARG A 471 16.41 -11.50 29.79
N ASP A 472 15.76 -10.39 29.45
CA ASP A 472 16.40 -9.25 28.79
C ASP A 472 17.21 -8.34 29.74
N ASN A 473 17.06 -8.49 31.06
CA ASN A 473 17.78 -7.69 32.07
C ASN A 473 18.97 -8.42 32.72
N ASP A 474 19.07 -9.74 32.56
CA ASP A 474 20.17 -10.57 33.08
C ASP A 474 21.10 -11.09 31.95
N GLY A 475 21.13 -10.42 30.80
CA GLY A 475 21.93 -10.76 29.60
C GLY A 475 22.93 -9.68 29.19
#